data_AF-A0A383EBK0-F1
#
_entry.id   AF-A0A383EBK0-F1
#
_cell.length_a   1.000
_cell.length_b   1.000
_cell.length_c   1.000
_cell.angle_alpha   90.00
_cell.angle_beta   90.00
_cell.angle_gamma   90.00
#
_symmetry.space_group_name_H-M   'P 1'
#
loop_
_entity.id
_entity.type
_entity.pdbx_description
1 polymer ?
#
loop_
_entity_poly.entity_id
_entity_poly.type
_entity_poly.pdbx_seq_one_letter_code
_entity_poly.pdbx_strand_id
1 'polypeptide(L)'
;MFRKISRSPIILILPAIIAISIVVVIPLIFSFYTSFTAYKLTRPDSLYKFVGFRNYERLLDNYKFWYAFGRTIIFLTIALNLELLFGLGIALLINKITWGQRTLRTI
;
A
#
# COMPACT_ATOMS: atom_id res chain seq x y z
N MET A 1 -2.95 4.91 35.00
CA MET A 1 -2.63 6.27 34.50
C MET A 1 -2.96 6.34 33.00
N PHE A 2 -4.24 6.48 32.66
CA PHE A 2 -4.68 6.63 31.27
C PHE A 2 -4.59 8.11 30.89
N ARG A 3 -3.59 8.47 30.08
CA ARG A 3 -3.34 9.84 29.63
C ARG A 3 -4.52 10.26 28.75
N LYS A 4 -5.35 11.21 29.21
CA LYS A 4 -6.38 11.87 28.40
C LYS A 4 -5.69 12.42 27.14
N ILE A 5 -6.05 11.89 25.98
CA ILE A 5 -5.62 12.42 24.68
C ILE A 5 -6.21 13.83 24.59
N SER A 6 -5.37 14.87 24.75
CA SER A 6 -5.81 16.23 24.48
C SER A 6 -6.16 16.34 23.00
N ARG A 7 -7.21 17.09 22.65
CA ARG A 7 -7.67 17.19 21.25
C ARG A 7 -6.69 17.94 20.34
N SER A 8 -5.70 18.63 20.92
CA SER A 8 -4.72 19.47 20.22
C SER A 8 -3.88 18.72 19.16
N PRO A 9 -3.27 17.54 19.43
CA PRO A 9 -2.55 16.79 18.40
C PRO A 9 -3.41 16.32 17.23
N ILE A 10 -4.69 15.98 17.43
CA ILE A 10 -5.55 15.50 16.35
C ILE A 10 -5.83 16.62 15.34
N ILE A 11 -6.08 17.85 15.82
CA ILE A 11 -6.36 19.01 14.97
C ILE A 11 -5.16 19.35 14.08
N LEU A 12 -3.93 19.14 14.54
CA LEU A 12 -2.71 19.41 13.77
C LEU A 12 -2.49 18.39 12.64
N ILE A 13 -2.89 17.13 12.84
CA ILE A 13 -2.69 16.05 11.85
C ILE A 13 -3.90 15.95 10.91
N LEU A 14 -5.06 16.52 11.31
CA LEU A 14 -6.30 16.47 10.55
C LEU A 14 -6.16 16.94 9.08
N PRO A 15 -5.47 18.05 8.76
CA PRO A 15 -5.29 18.48 7.37
C PRO A 15 -4.52 17.46 6.54
N ALA A 16 -3.49 16.83 7.11
CA ALA A 16 -2.71 15.80 6.45
C ALA A 16 -3.55 14.54 6.20
N ILE A 17 -4.35 14.11 7.18
CA ILE A 17 -5.26 12.96 7.03
C ILE A 17 -6.29 13.23 5.93
N ILE A 18 -6.90 14.42 5.93
CA ILE A 18 -7.87 14.80 4.89
C ILE A 18 -7.22 14.80 3.52
N ALA A 19 -6.04 15.42 3.38
CA ALA A 19 -5.31 15.47 2.12
C ALA A 19 -4.97 14.07 1.59
N ILE A 20 -4.38 13.21 2.44
CA ILE A 20 -4.04 11.83 2.07
C ILE A 20 -5.31 11.05 1.72
N SER A 21 -6.37 11.20 2.51
CA SER A 21 -7.63 10.50 2.27
C SER A 21 -8.23 10.91 0.94
N ILE A 22 -8.26 12.19 0.59
CA ILE A 22 -8.77 12.67 -0.70
C ILE A 22 -7.95 12.08 -1.84
N VAL A 23 -6.62 12.15 -1.76
CA VAL A 23 -5.71 11.69 -2.82
C VAL A 23 -5.77 10.17 -3.01
N VAL A 24 -6.07 9.39 -1.97
CA VAL A 24 -6.16 7.93 -2.05
C VAL A 24 -7.59 7.46 -2.35
N VAL A 25 -8.57 7.94 -1.58
CA VAL A 25 -9.95 7.43 -1.60
C VAL A 25 -10.66 7.81 -2.89
N ILE A 26 -10.48 9.03 -3.41
CA ILE A 26 -11.15 9.44 -4.65
C ILE A 26 -10.74 8.56 -5.84
N PRO A 27 -9.44 8.39 -6.18
CA PRO A 27 -9.08 7.51 -7.29
C PRO A 27 -9.40 6.04 -7.01
N LEU A 28 -9.40 5.60 -5.75
CA LEU A 28 -9.82 4.24 -5.39
C LEU A 28 -11.30 4.01 -5.71
N ILE A 29 -12.19 4.93 -5.30
CA ILE A 29 -13.62 4.86 -5.62
C ILE A 29 -13.82 4.91 -7.13
N PHE A 30 -13.09 5.78 -7.84
CA PHE A 30 -13.17 5.85 -9.30
C PHE A 30 -12.70 4.55 -9.97
N SER A 31 -11.59 3.96 -9.51
CA SER A 31 -11.08 2.68 -10.00
C SER A 31 -12.05 1.55 -9.70
N PHE A 32 -12.70 1.57 -8.54
CA PHE A 32 -13.73 0.60 -8.17
C PHE A 32 -14.98 0.75 -9.05
N TYR A 33 -15.46 1.97 -9.31
CA TYR A 33 -16.60 2.17 -10.20
C TYR A 33 -16.27 1.70 -11.63
N THR A 34 -15.11 2.10 -12.15
CA THR A 34 -14.68 1.76 -13.52
C THR A 34 -14.38 0.28 -13.71
N SER A 35 -14.08 -0.48 -12.65
CA SER A 35 -13.92 -1.93 -12.76
C SER A 35 -15.21 -2.65 -13.16
N PHE A 36 -16.38 -2.05 -12.94
CA PHE A 36 -17.69 -2.56 -13.37
C PHE A 36 -18.19 -1.95 -14.69
N THR A 37 -17.42 -1.07 -15.33
CA THR A 37 -17.80 -0.43 -16.60
C THR A 37 -16.86 -0.82 -17.73
N ALA A 38 -17.24 -0.56 -18.98
CA ALA A 38 -16.42 -0.84 -20.15
C ALA A 38 -15.34 0.24 -20.40
N TYR A 39 -14.94 0.96 -19.35
CA TYR A 39 -14.13 2.16 -19.44
C TYR A 39 -12.82 1.92 -20.19
N LYS A 40 -12.58 2.74 -21.20
CA LYS A 40 -11.32 2.84 -21.94
C LYS A 40 -10.93 4.30 -22.02
N LEU A 41 -9.67 4.60 -21.69
CA LEU A 41 -9.15 5.98 -21.72
C LEU A 41 -9.29 6.62 -23.11
N THR A 42 -9.20 5.83 -24.18
CA THR A 42 -9.35 6.27 -25.58
C THR A 42 -10.80 6.49 -26.02
N ARG A 43 -11.80 6.15 -25.19
CA ARG A 43 -13.23 6.27 -25.52
C ARG A 43 -14.01 6.74 -24.28
N PRO A 44 -14.10 8.07 -24.04
CA PRO A 44 -14.70 8.63 -22.82
C PRO A 44 -16.14 8.14 -22.57
N ASP A 45 -16.94 8.00 -23.63
CA ASP A 45 -18.34 7.57 -23.55
C ASP A 45 -18.51 6.15 -22.97
N SER A 46 -17.45 5.34 -23.01
CA SER A 46 -17.46 3.99 -22.43
C SER A 46 -17.52 3.97 -20.91
N LEU A 47 -17.28 5.10 -20.24
CA LEU A 47 -17.36 5.24 -18.78
C LEU A 47 -18.76 4.93 -18.24
N TYR A 48 -19.80 5.31 -19.00
CA TYR A 48 -21.20 5.11 -18.61
C TYR A 48 -21.74 3.71 -18.96
N LYS A 49 -20.95 2.89 -19.67
CA LYS A 49 -21.36 1.56 -20.08
C LYS A 49 -21.09 0.55 -18.97
N PHE A 50 -22.09 0.30 -18.13
CA PHE A 50 -22.01 -0.74 -17.10
C PHE A 50 -21.96 -2.14 -17.72
N VAL A 51 -20.99 -2.95 -17.31
CA VAL A 51 -20.78 -4.33 -17.77
C VAL A 51 -20.78 -5.36 -16.63
N GLY A 52 -21.03 -4.91 -15.39
CA GLY A 52 -21.04 -5.76 -14.21
C GLY A 52 -19.69 -6.46 -14.00
N PHE A 53 -19.71 -7.76 -13.76
CA PHE A 53 -18.50 -8.55 -13.45
C PHE A 53 -17.70 -9.01 -14.67
N ARG A 54 -18.10 -8.64 -15.88
CA ARG A 54 -17.48 -9.14 -17.12
C ARG A 54 -15.98 -8.84 -17.23
N ASN A 55 -15.52 -7.74 -16.64
CA ASN A 55 -14.08 -7.43 -16.59
C ASN A 55 -13.31 -8.43 -15.72
N TYR A 56 -13.91 -8.87 -14.62
CA TYR A 56 -13.32 -9.86 -13.71
C TYR A 56 -13.28 -11.24 -14.35
N GLU A 57 -14.37 -11.69 -14.98
CA GLU A 57 -14.40 -12.98 -15.73
C GLU A 57 -13.27 -13.02 -16.77
N ARG A 58 -13.14 -11.98 -17.60
CA ARG A 58 -12.07 -11.87 -18.59
C ARG A 58 -10.67 -11.86 -17.99
N LEU A 59 -10.52 -11.30 -16.78
CA LEU A 59 -9.24 -11.24 -16.09
C LEU A 59 -8.85 -12.61 -15.53
N LEU A 60 -9.83 -13.33 -14.95
CA LEU A 60 -9.64 -14.67 -14.40
C LEU A 60 -9.29 -15.70 -15.48
N ASP A 61 -9.82 -15.55 -16.69
CA ASP A 61 -9.46 -16.41 -17.83
C ASP A 61 -8.13 -16.03 -18.51
N ASN A 62 -7.48 -14.94 -18.08
CA ASN A 62 -6.28 -14.42 -18.73
C ASN A 62 -4.99 -15.02 -18.17
N TYR A 63 -4.33 -15.88 -18.94
CA TYR A 63 -3.05 -16.48 -18.54
C TYR A 63 -1.95 -15.45 -18.24
N LYS A 64 -1.92 -14.32 -18.96
CA LYS A 64 -0.89 -13.27 -18.74
C LYS A 64 -1.09 -12.59 -17.40
N PHE A 65 -2.35 -12.43 -16.98
CA PHE A 65 -2.68 -11.89 -15.66
C PHE A 65 -2.13 -12.80 -14.56
N TRP A 66 -2.43 -14.10 -14.62
CA TRP A 66 -1.93 -15.06 -13.62
C TRP A 66 -0.41 -15.19 -13.62
N TYR A 67 0.22 -15.13 -14.79
CA TYR A 67 1.67 -15.14 -14.90
C TYR A 67 2.32 -13.92 -14.23
N ALA A 68 1.80 -12.72 -14.49
CA ALA A 68 2.28 -11.50 -13.85
C ALA A 68 1.99 -11.49 -12.35
N PHE A 69 0.78 -11.90 -11.95
CA PHE A 69 0.36 -12.00 -10.55
C PHE A 69 1.26 -12.95 -9.75
N GLY A 70 1.53 -14.13 -10.29
CA GLY A 70 2.44 -15.11 -9.67
C GLY A 70 3.87 -14.57 -9.52
N ARG A 71 4.38 -13.84 -10.52
CA ARG A 71 5.69 -13.16 -10.41
C ARG A 71 5.73 -12.13 -9.30
N THR A 72 4.67 -11.33 -9.14
CA THR A 72 4.56 -10.35 -8.05
C THR A 72 4.52 -11.05 -6.70
N ILE A 73 3.76 -12.13 -6.55
CA ILE A 73 3.72 -12.92 -5.31
C ILE A 73 5.11 -13.46 -4.97
N ILE A 74 5.76 -14.13 -5.91
CA ILE A 74 7.11 -14.70 -5.69
C ILE A 74 8.09 -13.60 -5.29
N PHE A 75 8.06 -12.46 -6.00
CA PHE A 75 8.89 -11.31 -5.67
C PHE A 75 8.64 -10.81 -4.24
N LEU A 76 7.39 -10.54 -3.87
CA LEU A 76 7.04 -10.05 -2.53
C LEU A 76 7.43 -11.05 -1.45
N THR A 77 7.16 -12.33 -1.65
CA THR A 77 7.53 -13.37 -0.67
C THR A 77 9.03 -13.39 -0.45
N ILE A 78 9.84 -13.41 -1.51
CA ILE A 78 11.29 -13.46 -1.37
C ILE A 78 11.82 -12.15 -0.77
N ALA A 79 11.42 -11.00 -1.33
CA ALA A 79 11.91 -9.70 -0.91
C ALA A 79 11.60 -9.41 0.56
N LEU A 80 10.34 -9.55 0.98
CA LEU A 80 9.94 -9.23 2.35
C LEU A 80 10.58 -10.15 3.39
N ASN A 81 10.74 -11.45 3.08
CA ASN A 81 11.42 -12.37 4.00
C ASN A 81 12.90 -12.01 4.13
N LEU A 82 13.58 -11.69 3.02
CA LEU A 82 14.97 -11.27 3.07
C LEU A 82 15.13 -9.94 3.80
N GLU A 83 14.30 -8.94 3.52
CA GLU A 83 14.28 -7.65 4.23
C GLU A 83 14.11 -7.84 5.74
N LEU A 84 13.19 -8.71 6.16
CA LEU A 84 12.98 -9.03 7.57
C LEU A 84 14.20 -9.71 8.19
N LEU A 85 14.77 -10.72 7.51
CA LEU A 85 15.93 -11.47 8.00
C LEU A 85 17.16 -10.56 8.13
N PHE A 86 17.43 -9.73 7.12
CA PHE A 86 18.54 -8.79 7.16
C PHE A 86 18.29 -7.66 8.17
N GLY A 87 17.09 -7.08 8.20
CA GLY A 87 16.72 -6.04 9.15
C GLY A 87 16.86 -6.51 10.59
N LEU A 88 16.35 -7.71 10.90
CA LEU A 88 16.49 -8.33 12.21
C LEU A 88 17.95 -8.70 12.51
N GLY A 89 18.66 -9.29 11.55
CA GLY A 89 20.07 -9.66 11.69
C GLY A 89 20.94 -8.46 12.05
N ILE A 90 20.78 -7.35 11.33
CA ILE A 90 21.46 -6.08 11.61
C ILE A 90 21.06 -5.54 12.99
N ALA A 91 19.75 -5.54 13.31
CA ALA A 91 19.28 -5.09 14.62
C ALA A 91 19.89 -5.88 15.78
N LEU A 92 20.04 -7.21 15.64
CA LEU A 92 20.67 -8.06 16.66
C LEU A 92 22.17 -7.83 16.78
N LEU A 93 22.87 -7.61 15.67
CA LEU A 93 24.30 -7.25 15.67
C LEU A 93 24.52 -5.93 16.41
N ILE A 94 23.71 -4.91 16.09
CA ILE A 94 23.76 -3.60 16.77
C ILE A 94 23.42 -3.75 18.26
N ASN A 95 22.44 -4.58 18.62
CA ASN A 95 22.04 -4.79 20.01
C ASN A 95 23.17 -5.43 20.86
N LYS A 96 24.00 -6.29 20.26
CA LYS A 96 25.13 -6.96 20.92
C LYS A 96 26.41 -6.12 21.00
N ILE A 97 26.53 -5.06 20.21
CA ILE A 97 27.69 -4.14 20.27
C ILE A 97 27.56 -3.29 21.55
N THR A 98 28.36 -3.62 22.56
CA THR A 98 28.48 -2.88 23.83
C THR A 98 29.51 -1.74 23.76
N TRP A 99 30.37 -1.69 22.73
CA TRP A 99 31.40 -0.67 22.57
C TRP A 99 30.90 0.47 21.67
N GLY A 100 30.58 1.63 22.27
CA GLY A 100 30.09 2.82 21.54
C GLY A 100 28.67 3.31 21.91
N GLN A 101 28.02 2.76 22.93
CA GLN A 101 26.66 3.18 23.33
C GLN A 101 26.50 4.68 23.66
N ARG A 102 27.59 5.40 23.95
CA ARG A 102 27.60 6.85 24.21
C ARG A 102 27.70 7.72 22.94
N THR A 103 28.27 7.23 21.85
CA THR A 103 28.40 8.01 20.60
C THR A 103 27.19 7.83 19.70
N LEU A 104 26.60 6.63 19.65
CA LEU A 104 25.38 6.32 18.89
C LEU A 104 24.07 6.89 19.47
N ARG A 105 24.09 7.41 20.71
CA ARG A 105 22.92 8.05 21.36
C ARG A 105 22.86 9.57 21.17
N THR A 106 23.92 10.17 20.63
CA THR A 106 24.09 11.63 20.58
C THR A 106 23.99 12.20 19.16
N ILE A 107 24.01 11.34 18.14
CA ILE A 107 23.76 11.67 16.72
C ILE A 107 22.44 11.02 16.33
#